data_AF-K9ECD3-F1
#
_entry.id   AF-K9ECD3-F1
#
_cell.length_a   1.000
_cell.length_b   1.000
_cell.length_c   1.000
_cell.angle_alpha   90.00
_cell.angle_beta   90.00
_cell.angle_gamma   90.00
#
_symmetry.space_group_name_H-M   'P 1'
#
loop_
_entity.id
_entity.type
_entity.pdbx_description
1 polymer ?
#
loop_
_entity_poly.entity_id
_entity_poly.type
_entity_poly.pdbx_seq_one_letter_code
_entity_poly.pdbx_strand_id
1 'polypeptide(L)'
;MQRMTDEQLRMIFAASCIEAAARRKGISPTEMYRRMARIGMIEEYILPYYDLLHTQSREYITDTTLETLHNWEVAGKTMKGDKL
;
A
#
# COMPACT_ATOMS: atom_id res chain seq x y z
N MET A 1 20.38 18.48 -9.88
CA MET A 1 19.12 17.80 -9.47
C MET A 1 19.42 16.32 -9.41
N GLN A 2 19.49 15.72 -8.22
CA GLN A 2 19.69 14.26 -8.12
C GLN A 2 18.45 13.57 -8.72
N ARG A 3 18.69 12.59 -9.60
CA ARG A 3 17.63 11.78 -10.20
C ARG A 3 17.24 10.72 -9.18
N MET A 4 15.96 10.67 -8.81
CA MET A 4 15.46 9.65 -7.89
C MET A 4 15.51 8.29 -8.57
N THR A 5 15.86 7.25 -7.80
CA THR A 5 15.85 5.88 -8.30
C THR A 5 14.42 5.36 -8.42
N ASP A 6 14.22 4.34 -9.25
CA ASP A 6 12.94 3.65 -9.37
C ASP A 6 12.44 3.14 -8.01
N GLU A 7 13.34 2.55 -7.22
CA GLU A 7 13.07 2.11 -5.85
C GLU A 7 12.57 3.25 -4.95
N GLN A 8 13.21 4.42 -5.01
CA GLN A 8 12.76 5.59 -4.24
C GLN A 8 11.35 6.05 -4.65
N LEU A 9 11.05 6.02 -5.96
CA LEU A 9 9.72 6.39 -6.46
C LEU A 9 8.64 5.41 -5.98
N ARG A 10 8.93 4.10 -6.01
CA ARG A 10 8.03 3.06 -5.48
C ARG A 10 7.77 3.24 -3.99
N MET A 11 8.80 3.53 -3.20
CA MET A 11 8.65 3.75 -1.76
C MET A 11 7.82 5.00 -1.44
N ILE A 12 7.99 6.08 -2.19
CA ILE A 12 7.18 7.30 -2.04
C ILE A 12 5.72 7.04 -2.42
N PHE A 13 5.51 6.27 -3.49
CA PHE A 13 4.17 5.87 -3.88
C PHE A 13 3.49 5.01 -2.81
N ALA A 14 4.21 4.06 -2.22
CA ALA A 14 3.70 3.25 -1.12
C ALA A 14 3.34 4.10 0.10
N ALA A 15 4.20 5.04 0.49
CA ALA A 15 3.91 5.99 1.57
C ALA A 15 2.66 6.83 1.26
N SER A 16 2.53 7.32 0.03
CA SER A 16 1.35 8.09 -0.42
C SER A 16 0.06 7.27 -0.35
N CYS A 17 0.09 5.99 -0.74
CA CYS A 17 -1.06 5.09 -0.63
C CYS A 17 -1.49 4.90 0.84
N ILE A 18 -0.52 4.70 1.74
CA ILE A 18 -0.77 4.56 3.18
C ILE A 18 -1.41 5.83 3.74
N GLU A 19 -0.86 7.00 3.43
CA GLU A 19 -1.39 8.28 3.91
C GLU A 19 -2.79 8.57 3.39
N ALA A 20 -3.05 8.32 2.10
CA ALA A 20 -4.35 8.54 1.49
C ALA A 20 -5.41 7.60 2.09
N ALA A 21 -5.08 6.32 2.24
CA ALA A 21 -5.97 5.33 2.85
C ALA A 21 -6.24 5.65 4.33
N ALA A 22 -5.21 6.02 5.09
CA ALA A 22 -5.33 6.41 6.49
C ALA A 22 -6.25 7.63 6.66
N ARG A 23 -6.04 8.66 5.84
CA ARG A 23 -6.87 9.86 5.82
C ARG A 23 -8.33 9.54 5.51
N ARG A 24 -8.59 8.70 4.50
CA ARG A 24 -9.96 8.30 4.13
C ARG A 24 -10.65 7.47 5.22
N LYS A 25 -9.90 6.67 5.99
CA LYS A 25 -10.44 5.89 7.12
C LYS A 25 -10.46 6.64 8.46
N GLY A 26 -9.86 7.82 8.55
CA GLY A 26 -9.78 8.60 9.79
C GLY A 26 -8.86 7.98 10.85
N ILE A 27 -7.83 7.24 10.44
CA ILE A 27 -6.84 6.62 11.35
C ILE A 27 -5.44 7.19 11.11
N SER A 28 -4.51 6.90 12.01
CA SER A 28 -3.12 7.33 11.83
C SER A 28 -2.45 6.57 10.67
N PRO A 29 -1.53 7.22 9.90
CA PRO A 29 -0.75 6.52 8.88
C PRO A 29 0.04 5.33 9.42
N THR A 30 0.53 5.41 10.67
CA THR A 30 1.20 4.29 11.35
C THR A 30 0.29 3.09 11.55
N GLU A 31 -0.98 3.30 11.92
CA GLU A 31 -1.94 2.22 12.06
C GLU A 31 -2.28 1.59 10.71
N MET A 32 -2.48 2.42 9.68
CA MET A 32 -2.71 1.94 8.32
C MET A 32 -1.53 1.11 7.79
N TYR A 33 -0.29 1.60 7.98
CA TYR A 33 0.92 0.86 7.64
C TYR A 33 0.95 -0.51 8.30
N ARG A 34 0.68 -0.60 9.62
CA ARG A 34 0.67 -1.87 10.35
C ARG A 34 -0.34 -2.86 9.79
N ARG A 35 -1.53 -2.39 9.40
CA ARG A 35 -2.57 -3.24 8.78
C ARG A 35 -2.12 -3.76 7.43
N MET A 36 -1.63 -2.88 6.56
CA MET A 36 -1.14 -3.25 5.23
C MET A 36 0.06 -4.21 5.30
N ALA A 37 1.04 -3.94 6.17
CA ALA A 37 2.22 -4.78 6.37
C ALA A 37 1.86 -6.16 6.93
N ARG A 38 0.94 -6.25 7.90
CA ARG A 38 0.53 -7.52 8.53
C ARG A 38 0.03 -8.56 7.51
N ILE A 39 -0.59 -8.10 6.44
CA ILE A 39 -1.19 -8.94 5.40
C ILE A 39 -0.34 -9.02 4.12
N GLY A 40 0.86 -8.43 4.13
CA GLY A 40 1.79 -8.41 2.99
C GLY A 40 1.33 -7.52 1.83
N MET A 41 0.46 -6.54 2.06
CA MET A 41 -0.11 -5.72 0.98
C MET A 41 0.91 -4.79 0.32
N ILE A 42 1.92 -4.34 1.05
CA ILE A 42 2.94 -3.46 0.48
C ILE A 42 3.78 -4.24 -0.53
N GLU A 43 4.22 -5.43 -0.13
CA GLU A 43 5.14 -6.31 -0.85
C GLU A 43 4.46 -7.10 -1.96
N GLU A 44 3.21 -7.55 -1.76
CA GLU A 44 2.50 -8.39 -2.72
C GLU A 44 1.56 -7.62 -3.66
N TYR A 45 1.25 -6.36 -3.36
CA TYR A 45 0.31 -5.55 -4.16
C TYR A 45 0.84 -4.16 -4.53
N ILE A 46 1.25 -3.34 -3.57
CA ILE A 46 1.60 -1.94 -3.87
C ILE A 46 2.89 -1.84 -4.70
N LEU A 47 3.96 -2.50 -4.29
CA LEU A 47 5.27 -2.42 -4.96
C LEU A 47 5.31 -3.17 -6.31
N PRO A 48 4.77 -4.39 -6.46
CA PRO A 48 4.83 -5.12 -7.72
C PRO A 48 3.97 -4.48 -8.81
N TYR A 49 2.84 -3.87 -8.44
CA TYR A 49 1.91 -3.27 -9.39
C TYR A 49 2.08 -1.74 -9.52
N TYR A 50 3.19 -1.18 -9.04
CA TYR A 50 3.50 0.25 -9.12
C TYR A 50 3.30 0.83 -10.53
N ASP A 51 3.85 0.18 -11.56
CA ASP A 51 3.81 0.66 -12.94
C ASP A 51 2.38 0.83 -13.47
N LEU A 52 1.44 0.00 -12.99
CA LEU A 52 0.03 0.12 -13.32
C LEU A 52 -0.65 1.16 -12.42
N LEU A 53 -0.47 1.05 -11.11
CA LEU A 53 -1.20 1.85 -10.12
C LEU A 53 -0.87 3.33 -10.21
N HIS A 54 0.39 3.72 -10.49
CA HIS A 54 0.80 5.13 -10.51
C HIS A 54 0.22 5.93 -11.68
N THR A 55 -0.37 5.26 -12.68
CA THR A 55 -1.04 5.91 -13.82
C THR A 55 -2.51 6.25 -13.53
N GLN A 56 -3.07 5.71 -12.45
CA GLN A 56 -4.48 5.85 -12.09
C GLN A 56 -4.74 7.11 -11.25
N SER A 57 -6.01 7.51 -11.15
CA SER A 57 -6.39 8.62 -10.28
C SER A 57 -6.16 8.30 -8.80
N ARG A 58 -5.87 9.33 -7.99
CA ARG A 58 -5.63 9.15 -6.55
C ARG A 58 -6.87 8.64 -5.83
N GLU A 59 -8.07 9.08 -6.22
CA GLU A 59 -9.32 8.57 -5.67
C GLU A 59 -9.46 7.06 -5.92
N TYR A 60 -9.25 6.62 -7.16
CA TYR A 60 -9.34 5.20 -7.54
C TYR A 60 -8.34 4.33 -6.78
N ILE A 61 -7.07 4.77 -6.71
CA ILE A 61 -6.02 4.04 -5.97
C ILE A 61 -6.44 3.90 -4.51
N THR A 62 -6.91 4.99 -3.90
CA THR A 62 -7.30 4.99 -2.49
C THR A 62 -8.47 4.05 -2.22
N ASP A 63 -9.50 4.04 -3.07
CA ASP A 63 -10.64 3.12 -2.92
C ASP A 63 -10.23 1.67 -3.12
N THR A 64 -9.48 1.38 -4.19
CA THR A 64 -9.00 0.02 -4.49
C THR A 64 -8.07 -0.50 -3.39
N THR A 65 -7.21 0.35 -2.83
CA THR A 65 -6.37 0.01 -1.68
C THR A 65 -7.22 -0.37 -0.45
N LEU A 66 -8.25 0.41 -0.14
CA LEU A 66 -9.09 0.12 1.03
C LEU A 66 -9.96 -1.13 0.84
N GLU A 67 -10.47 -1.34 -0.38
CA GLU A 67 -11.22 -2.54 -0.74
C GLU A 67 -10.33 -3.78 -0.66
N THR A 68 -9.14 -3.74 -1.26
CA THR A 68 -8.18 -4.85 -1.23
C THR A 68 -7.76 -5.18 0.19
N LEU A 69 -7.44 -4.16 1.00
CA LEU A 69 -7.11 -4.32 2.42
C LEU A 69 -8.25 -5.03 3.16
N HIS A 70 -9.48 -4.58 2.99
CA HIS A 70 -10.64 -5.18 3.64
C HIS A 70 -10.86 -6.63 3.21
N ASN A 71 -10.80 -6.91 1.90
CA ASN A 71 -11.00 -8.25 1.37
C ASN A 71 -9.95 -9.23 1.89
N TRP A 72 -8.69 -8.80 1.99
CA TRP A 72 -7.60 -9.64 2.49
C TRP A 72 -7.66 -9.86 4.01
N GLU A 73 -8.06 -8.84 4.77
CA GLU A 73 -8.31 -8.97 6.21
C GLU A 73 -9.45 -9.96 6.48
N VAL A 74 -10.56 -9.88 5.73
CA VAL A 74 -11.70 -10.79 5.84
C VAL A 74 -11.32 -12.22 5.42
N ALA A 75 -10.48 -12.36 4.40
CA ALA A 75 -9.95 -13.66 3.98
C ALA A 75 -8.94 -14.26 4.98
N GLY A 76 -8.58 -13.53 6.04
CA GLY A 76 -7.59 -13.98 7.02
C GLY A 76 -6.18 -14.10 6.43
N LYS A 77 -5.89 -13.38 5.35
CA LYS A 77 -4.55 -13.37 4.76
C LYS A 77 -3.57 -12.79 5.78
N THR A 78 -2.52 -13.54 6.05
CA THR A 78 -1.35 -13.04 6.77
C THR A 78 -0.19 -13.00 5.80
N MET A 79 0.74 -12.08 6.01
CA MET A 79 2.01 -12.08 5.29
C MET A 79 2.63 -13.48 5.45
N LYS A 80 2.86 -14.18 4.33
CA LYS A 80 3.62 -15.44 4.37
C LYS A 80 4.99 -15.09 4.89
N GLY A 81 5.28 -15.48 6.12
CA GLY A 81 6.48 -15.06 6.83
C GLY A 81 7.71 -15.18 5.96
N ASP A 82 8.51 -14.12 5.94
CA ASP A 82 9.95 -14.25 5.75
C ASP A 82 10.40 -15.35 6.70
N LYS A 83 10.83 -16.47 6.13
CA LYS A 83 11.74 -17.37 6.84
C LYS A 83 13.00 -16.55 7.08
N LEU A 84 13.08 -15.93 8.26
CA LEU A 84 14.36 -15.69 8.91
C LEU A 84 14.94 -17.03 9.36
#